data_AF-A0AAU2Z717-F1
#
_entry.id   AF-A0AAU2Z717-F1
#
_cell.length_a   1.000
_cell.length_b   1.000
_cell.length_c   1.000
_cell.angle_alpha   90.00
_cell.angle_beta   90.00
_cell.angle_gamma   90.00
#
_symmetry.space_group_name_H-M   'P 1'
#
loop_
_entity.id
_entity.type
_entity.pdbx_description
1 polymer ?
#
loop_
_entity_poly.entity_id
_entity_poly.type
_entity_poly.pdbx_seq_one_letter_code
_entity_poly.pdbx_strand_id
1 'polypeptide(L)'
;MAGRKQFDVDEALRRAMHVFWRWGYSEASIDRLTEGTGLGRGSLYGTFGDKSALFRKSLQRYAQTYHPLYEQALSGPHPSPSAVVAAYLQVALNRIADPTVPDGCLVTVSATQFPALDAEGRAMVRAMIDGLRAMLEQALLAAGAGEQEAVELALCTLATNKSLAVLSRAGFSGEDLATVAAAAAKNAKAVPNRPAEPSGPRVAVVSSAVVAVASVAGPGAEPAWAAAIFAQPTAGTVWQAGTTQSIIWSNAVVGEQPLWLMEGDPAHLRKVGQIATVDGASGSYDWAIPANLPPASDYSLALGNAPDTAYSGEFTITSPGRQAAQAPS
;
A
#
# COMPACT_ATOMS: atom_id res chain seq x y z
N MET A 1 -21.01 36.32 -39.61
CA MET A 1 -20.44 35.83 -38.33
C MET A 1 -20.11 34.35 -38.51
N ALA A 2 -18.84 33.96 -38.44
CA ALA A 2 -18.42 32.57 -38.60
C ALA A 2 -18.94 31.75 -37.41
N GLY A 3 -19.72 30.71 -37.69
CA GLY A 3 -20.32 29.85 -36.66
C GLY A 3 -19.26 29.22 -35.78
N ARG A 4 -19.38 29.39 -34.45
CA ARG A 4 -18.56 28.65 -33.48
C ARG A 4 -18.75 27.16 -33.76
N LYS A 5 -17.65 26.44 -34.07
CA LYS A 5 -17.66 24.97 -34.01
C LYS A 5 -18.12 24.57 -32.61
N GLN A 6 -19.34 24.04 -32.52
CA GLN A 6 -19.76 23.30 -31.33
C GLN A 6 -18.92 22.03 -31.28
N PHE A 7 -18.34 21.74 -30.11
CA PHE A 7 -17.65 20.48 -29.86
C PHE A 7 -18.52 19.61 -28.95
N ASP A 8 -18.29 18.31 -29.02
CA ASP A 8 -18.94 17.35 -28.14
C ASP A 8 -18.29 17.42 -26.74
N VAL A 9 -19.06 17.87 -25.76
CA VAL A 9 -18.61 18.07 -24.37
C VAL A 9 -18.27 16.74 -23.70
N ASP A 10 -19.01 15.67 -24.01
CA ASP A 10 -18.78 14.35 -23.41
C ASP A 10 -17.49 13.73 -23.96
N GLU A 11 -17.27 13.85 -25.28
CA GLU A 11 -16.05 13.39 -25.91
C GLU A 11 -14.82 14.18 -25.43
N ALA A 12 -14.95 15.50 -25.27
CA ALA A 12 -13.88 16.33 -24.70
C ALA A 12 -13.56 15.93 -23.25
N LEU A 13 -14.57 15.66 -22.42
CA LEU A 13 -14.37 15.21 -21.04
C LEU A 13 -13.71 13.82 -20.99
N ARG A 14 -14.12 12.89 -21.87
CA ARG A 14 -13.52 11.57 -22.00
C ARG A 14 -12.04 11.65 -22.38
N ARG A 15 -11.70 12.52 -23.32
CA ARG A 15 -10.29 12.77 -23.70
C ARG A 15 -9.48 13.39 -22.56
N ALA A 16 -10.05 14.37 -21.85
CA ALA A 16 -9.40 14.94 -20.66
C ALA A 16 -9.15 13.88 -19.59
N MET A 17 -10.13 12.99 -19.35
CA MET A 17 -9.98 11.84 -18.45
C MET A 17 -8.81 10.94 -18.88
N HIS A 18 -8.63 10.68 -20.17
CA HIS A 18 -7.52 9.88 -20.67
C HIS A 18 -6.17 10.57 -20.46
N VAL A 19 -6.09 11.90 -20.60
CA VAL A 19 -4.88 12.67 -20.30
C VAL A 19 -4.52 12.54 -18.82
N PHE A 20 -5.47 12.75 -17.91
CA PHE A 20 -5.24 12.58 -16.47
C PHE A 20 -4.90 11.15 -16.08
N TRP A 21 -5.49 10.15 -16.74
CA TRP A 21 -5.17 8.75 -16.47
C TRP A 21 -3.73 8.44 -16.89
N ARG A 22 -3.31 8.88 -18.08
CA ARG A 22 -1.96 8.62 -18.58
C ARG A 22 -0.89 9.28 -17.72
N TRP A 23 -1.09 10.54 -17.36
CA TRP A 23 -0.06 11.40 -16.78
C TRP A 23 -0.22 11.68 -15.28
N GLY A 24 -1.40 11.46 -14.72
CA GLY A 24 -1.76 11.94 -13.39
C GLY A 24 -2.16 13.41 -13.38
N TYR A 25 -2.69 13.86 -12.25
CA TYR A 25 -3.10 15.24 -12.03
C TYR A 25 -1.96 16.24 -12.21
N SER A 26 -0.80 16.02 -11.57
CA SER A 26 0.32 16.99 -11.61
C SER A 26 0.83 17.22 -13.03
N GLU A 27 1.14 16.14 -13.75
CA GLU A 27 1.77 16.18 -15.08
C GLU A 27 0.79 16.41 -16.24
N ALA A 28 -0.52 16.43 -15.98
CA ALA A 28 -1.52 16.88 -16.95
C ALA A 28 -1.50 18.41 -17.06
N SER A 29 -0.46 18.95 -17.69
CA SER A 29 -0.35 20.38 -17.98
C SER A 29 -1.49 20.86 -18.88
N ILE A 30 -1.74 22.17 -18.88
CA ILE A 30 -2.73 22.75 -19.79
C ILE A 30 -2.41 22.43 -21.26
N ASP A 31 -1.14 22.44 -21.65
CA ASP A 31 -0.75 22.15 -23.03
C ASP A 31 -1.12 20.71 -23.42
N ARG A 32 -0.85 19.74 -22.55
CA ARG A 32 -1.26 18.34 -22.73
C ARG A 32 -2.77 18.15 -22.75
N LEU A 33 -3.50 18.90 -21.91
CA LEU A 33 -4.96 18.86 -21.91
C LEU A 33 -5.52 19.45 -23.21
N THR A 34 -4.97 20.56 -23.69
CA THR A 34 -5.39 21.15 -24.97
C THR A 34 -5.06 20.25 -26.16
N GLU A 35 -3.88 19.62 -26.16
CA GLU A 35 -3.49 18.65 -27.18
C GLU A 35 -4.40 17.41 -27.17
N GLY A 36 -4.59 16.80 -25.99
CA GLY A 36 -5.38 15.57 -25.86
C GLY A 36 -6.87 15.79 -26.14
N THR A 37 -7.43 16.94 -25.79
CA THR A 37 -8.85 17.26 -26.04
C THR A 37 -9.11 17.87 -27.42
N GLY A 38 -8.08 18.45 -28.05
CA GLY A 38 -8.23 19.23 -29.28
C GLY A 38 -8.87 20.60 -29.08
N LEU A 39 -9.03 21.05 -27.82
CA LEU A 39 -9.64 22.34 -27.47
C LEU A 39 -8.56 23.37 -27.11
N GLY A 40 -8.81 24.64 -27.44
CA GLY A 40 -8.02 25.74 -26.89
C GLY A 40 -8.30 25.95 -25.39
N ARG A 41 -7.33 26.48 -24.65
CA ARG A 41 -7.42 26.75 -23.20
C ARG A 41 -8.72 27.45 -22.79
N GLY A 42 -9.12 28.49 -23.52
CA GLY A 42 -10.34 29.26 -23.24
C GLY A 42 -11.62 28.45 -23.38
N SER A 43 -11.71 27.57 -24.38
CA SER A 43 -12.86 26.66 -24.54
C SER A 43 -12.89 25.58 -23.48
N LEU A 44 -11.72 24.98 -23.17
CA LEU A 44 -11.62 23.93 -22.17
C LEU A 44 -12.05 24.44 -20.78
N TYR A 45 -11.42 25.50 -20.29
CA TYR A 45 -11.72 26.05 -18.97
C TYR A 45 -13.02 26.86 -18.93
N GLY A 46 -13.41 27.50 -20.03
CA GLY A 46 -14.74 28.10 -20.15
C GLY A 46 -15.88 27.09 -20.00
N THR A 47 -15.67 25.84 -20.40
CA THR A 47 -16.69 24.77 -20.30
C THR A 47 -16.60 23.97 -19.01
N PHE A 48 -15.39 23.64 -18.54
CA PHE A 48 -15.21 22.72 -17.42
C PHE A 48 -14.78 23.39 -16.11
N GLY A 49 -14.52 24.70 -16.12
CA GLY A 49 -14.01 25.46 -14.97
C GLY A 49 -12.49 25.56 -15.02
N ASP A 50 -11.79 25.05 -14.00
CA ASP A 50 -10.33 25.00 -13.98
C ASP A 50 -9.82 23.55 -14.10
N LYS A 51 -8.50 23.35 -13.91
CA LYS A 51 -7.88 22.02 -13.92
C LYS A 51 -8.47 21.10 -12.86
N SER A 52 -8.72 21.61 -11.64
CA SER A 52 -9.29 20.84 -10.53
C SER A 52 -10.73 20.41 -10.83
N ALA A 53 -11.56 21.33 -11.32
CA ALA A 53 -12.94 21.07 -11.70
C ALA A 53 -13.02 20.07 -12.86
N LEU A 54 -12.19 20.23 -13.89
CA LEU A 54 -12.09 19.28 -14.99
C LEU A 54 -11.65 17.89 -14.49
N PHE A 55 -10.65 17.83 -13.61
CA PHE A 55 -10.18 16.57 -13.03
C PHE A 55 -11.26 15.86 -12.21
N ARG A 56 -12.00 16.57 -11.35
CA ARG A 56 -13.13 16.01 -10.59
C ARG A 56 -14.23 15.47 -11.51
N LYS A 57 -14.56 16.19 -12.59
CA LYS A 57 -15.49 15.70 -13.62
C LYS A 57 -14.94 14.44 -14.32
N SER A 58 -13.63 14.36 -14.56
CA SER A 58 -12.99 13.16 -15.10
C SER A 58 -13.06 11.97 -14.14
N LEU A 59 -12.85 12.17 -12.83
CA LEU A 59 -13.04 11.13 -11.81
C LEU A 59 -14.50 10.66 -11.77
N GLN A 60 -15.46 11.58 -11.82
CA GLN A 60 -16.88 11.24 -11.86
C GLN A 60 -17.23 10.43 -13.11
N ARG A 61 -16.77 10.84 -14.30
CA ARG A 61 -16.97 10.09 -15.54
C ARG A 61 -16.36 8.70 -15.45
N TYR A 62 -15.13 8.59 -14.93
CA TYR A 62 -14.49 7.29 -14.70
C TYR A 62 -15.34 6.40 -13.78
N ALA A 63 -15.85 6.94 -12.67
CA ALA A 63 -16.73 6.20 -11.76
C ALA A 63 -17.99 5.70 -12.49
N GLN A 64 -18.67 6.58 -13.22
CA GLN A 64 -19.89 6.25 -13.99
C GLN A 64 -19.64 5.17 -15.05
N THR A 65 -18.44 5.12 -15.64
CA THR A 65 -18.07 4.13 -16.65
C THR A 65 -17.71 2.78 -16.04
N TYR A 66 -16.88 2.75 -14.99
CA TYR A 66 -16.28 1.49 -14.52
C TYR A 66 -16.90 0.91 -13.26
N HIS A 67 -17.51 1.73 -12.39
CA HIS A 67 -18.15 1.24 -11.17
C HIS A 67 -19.27 0.22 -11.46
N PRO A 68 -20.18 0.46 -12.44
CA PRO A 68 -21.24 -0.49 -12.75
C PRO A 68 -20.73 -1.86 -13.24
N LEU A 69 -19.53 -1.91 -13.83
CA LEU A 69 -18.93 -3.18 -14.27
C LEU A 69 -18.54 -4.05 -13.06
N TYR A 70 -18.06 -3.43 -11.99
CA TYR A 70 -17.77 -4.13 -10.73
C TYR A 70 -19.06 -4.53 -10.02
N GLU A 71 -20.07 -3.66 -9.96
CA GLU A 71 -21.40 -4.01 -9.42
C GLU A 71 -21.97 -5.23 -10.14
N GLN A 72 -21.98 -5.20 -11.48
CA GLN A 72 -22.49 -6.30 -12.29
C GLN A 72 -21.73 -7.61 -12.01
N ALA A 73 -20.40 -7.55 -11.99
CA ALA A 73 -19.55 -8.72 -11.73
C ALA A 73 -19.75 -9.33 -10.34
N LEU A 74 -20.20 -8.54 -9.36
CA LEU A 74 -20.41 -8.94 -7.96
C LEU A 74 -21.88 -9.23 -7.62
N SER A 75 -22.82 -8.87 -8.48
CA SER A 75 -24.27 -8.99 -8.23
C SER A 75 -24.81 -10.43 -8.31
N GLY A 76 -24.08 -11.36 -8.93
CA GLY A 76 -24.50 -12.74 -9.14
C GLY A 76 -24.22 -13.64 -7.93
N PRO A 77 -24.90 -14.81 -7.82
CA PRO A 77 -24.50 -15.80 -6.84
C PRO A 77 -23.10 -16.32 -7.17
N HIS A 78 -22.15 -16.14 -6.25
CA HIS A 78 -20.81 -16.69 -6.36
C HIS A 78 -20.70 -17.98 -5.52
N PRO A 79 -20.15 -19.07 -6.08
CA PRO A 79 -20.07 -20.34 -5.37
C PRO A 79 -19.04 -20.37 -4.22
N SER A 80 -18.18 -19.36 -4.11
CA SER A 80 -17.16 -19.25 -3.06
C SER A 80 -16.55 -17.84 -3.01
N PRO A 81 -15.87 -17.46 -1.90
CA PRO A 81 -15.12 -16.21 -1.83
C PRO A 81 -14.05 -16.09 -2.94
N SER A 82 -13.39 -17.20 -3.29
CA SER A 82 -12.45 -17.28 -4.41
C SER A 82 -13.08 -16.86 -5.75
N ALA A 83 -14.33 -17.25 -6.00
CA ALA A 83 -15.05 -16.88 -7.22
C ALA A 83 -15.41 -15.38 -7.25
N VAL A 84 -15.67 -14.77 -6.08
CA VAL A 84 -15.88 -13.32 -5.96
C VAL A 84 -14.60 -12.57 -6.33
N VAL A 85 -13.46 -12.97 -5.77
CA VAL A 85 -12.15 -12.37 -6.06
C VAL A 85 -11.81 -12.50 -7.54
N ALA A 86 -12.02 -13.68 -8.13
CA ALA A 86 -11.80 -13.92 -9.55
C ALA A 86 -12.67 -12.99 -10.43
N ALA A 87 -13.97 -12.90 -10.15
CA ALA A 87 -14.89 -12.06 -10.90
C ALA A 87 -14.49 -10.58 -10.83
N TYR A 88 -14.13 -10.09 -9.64
CA TYR A 88 -13.68 -8.72 -9.46
C TYR A 88 -12.40 -8.40 -10.24
N LEU A 89 -11.38 -9.26 -10.13
CA LEU A 89 -10.10 -9.04 -10.81
C LEU A 89 -10.23 -9.19 -12.33
N GLN A 90 -11.17 -10.01 -12.82
CA GLN A 90 -11.45 -10.10 -14.25
C GLN A 90 -11.94 -8.77 -14.84
N VAL A 91 -12.73 -7.98 -14.10
CA VAL A 91 -13.12 -6.63 -14.54
C VAL A 91 -11.89 -5.73 -14.72
N ALA A 92 -10.92 -5.82 -13.80
CA ALA A 92 -9.68 -5.07 -13.90
C ALA A 92 -8.85 -5.49 -15.13
N LEU A 93 -8.71 -6.80 -15.37
CA LEU A 93 -8.00 -7.35 -16.53
C LEU A 93 -8.66 -6.95 -17.85
N ASN A 94 -9.99 -7.03 -17.94
CA ASN A 94 -10.73 -6.63 -19.15
C ASN A 94 -10.49 -5.16 -19.49
N ARG A 95 -10.49 -4.27 -18.47
CA ARG A 95 -10.20 -2.85 -18.65
C ARG A 95 -8.75 -2.59 -19.06
N ILE A 96 -7.81 -3.36 -18.52
CA ILE A 96 -6.38 -3.27 -18.90
C ILE A 96 -6.16 -3.74 -20.34
N ALA A 97 -6.89 -4.77 -20.78
CA ALA A 97 -6.80 -5.30 -22.13
C ALA A 97 -7.50 -4.43 -23.19
N ASP A 98 -8.26 -3.41 -22.79
CA ASP A 98 -8.96 -2.51 -23.70
C ASP A 98 -7.98 -1.52 -24.34
N PRO A 99 -7.70 -1.61 -25.66
CA PRO A 99 -6.74 -0.74 -26.33
C PRO A 99 -7.24 0.70 -26.51
N THR A 100 -8.53 0.97 -26.22
CA THR A 100 -9.12 2.29 -26.39
C THR A 100 -8.85 3.22 -25.21
N VAL A 101 -8.30 2.70 -24.11
CA VAL A 101 -8.03 3.44 -22.87
C VAL A 101 -6.55 3.35 -22.47
N PRO A 102 -6.03 4.30 -21.66
CA PRO A 102 -4.64 4.25 -21.22
C PRO A 102 -4.36 3.08 -20.26
N ASP A 103 -3.11 2.60 -20.25
CA ASP A 103 -2.66 1.59 -19.30
C ASP A 103 -2.83 2.02 -17.83
N GLY A 104 -3.00 1.03 -16.96
CA GLY A 104 -3.15 1.24 -15.52
C GLY A 104 -4.53 1.70 -15.09
N CYS A 105 -4.63 2.60 -14.12
CA CYS A 105 -5.90 3.01 -13.51
C CYS A 105 -5.84 4.47 -13.05
N LEU A 106 -6.81 5.28 -13.49
CA LEU A 106 -6.93 6.69 -13.10
C LEU A 106 -6.94 6.87 -11.57
N VAL A 107 -7.72 6.05 -10.86
CA VAL A 107 -7.81 6.12 -9.39
C VAL A 107 -6.47 5.81 -8.73
N THR A 108 -5.72 4.85 -9.27
CA THR A 108 -4.41 4.44 -8.73
C THR A 108 -3.38 5.55 -8.89
N VAL A 109 -3.25 6.15 -10.08
CA VAL A 109 -2.32 7.28 -10.29
C VAL A 109 -2.74 8.52 -9.49
N SER A 110 -4.05 8.71 -9.29
CA SER A 110 -4.57 9.82 -8.47
C SER A 110 -4.23 9.63 -6.99
N ALA A 111 -4.32 8.40 -6.48
CA ALA A 111 -3.96 8.07 -5.11
C ALA A 111 -2.46 8.26 -4.84
N THR A 112 -1.57 8.00 -5.80
CA THR A 112 -0.13 8.28 -5.64
C THR A 112 0.19 9.78 -5.64
N GLN A 113 -0.73 10.61 -6.13
CA GLN A 113 -0.59 12.07 -6.19
C GLN A 113 -1.51 12.78 -5.19
N PHE A 114 -1.94 12.07 -4.14
CA PHE A 114 -2.88 12.58 -3.13
C PHE A 114 -2.54 14.00 -2.60
N PRO A 115 -1.27 14.35 -2.31
CA PRO A 115 -0.92 15.68 -1.82
C PRO A 115 -1.15 16.81 -2.84
N ALA A 116 -1.13 16.49 -4.15
CA ALA A 116 -1.30 17.47 -5.23
C ALA A 116 -2.78 17.75 -5.54
N LEU A 117 -3.70 16.88 -5.08
CA LEU A 117 -5.14 17.05 -5.29
C LEU A 117 -5.71 18.04 -4.28
N ASP A 118 -6.79 18.75 -4.63
CA ASP A 118 -7.57 19.52 -3.66
C ASP A 118 -8.36 18.61 -2.71
N ALA A 119 -8.98 19.19 -1.67
CA ALA A 119 -9.70 18.42 -0.65
C ALA A 119 -10.84 17.58 -1.23
N GLU A 120 -11.57 18.12 -2.21
CA GLU A 120 -12.68 17.43 -2.84
C GLU A 120 -12.21 16.28 -3.74
N GLY A 121 -11.16 16.48 -4.53
CA GLY A 121 -10.54 15.44 -5.34
C GLY A 121 -9.98 14.29 -4.49
N ARG A 122 -9.33 14.61 -3.36
CA ARG A 122 -8.90 13.61 -2.37
C ARG A 122 -10.08 12.79 -1.83
N ALA A 123 -11.17 13.48 -1.46
CA ALA A 123 -12.38 12.83 -0.97
C ALA A 123 -13.02 11.92 -2.04
N MET A 124 -13.07 12.35 -3.30
CA MET A 124 -13.59 11.54 -4.42
C MET A 124 -12.75 10.28 -4.64
N VAL A 125 -11.42 10.39 -4.69
CA VAL A 125 -10.53 9.23 -4.85
C VAL A 125 -10.74 8.24 -3.70
N ARG A 126 -10.82 8.74 -2.47
CA ARG A 126 -11.05 7.91 -1.28
C ARG A 126 -12.41 7.21 -1.33
N ALA A 127 -13.48 7.94 -1.65
CA ALA A 127 -14.83 7.40 -1.76
C ALA A 127 -14.94 6.31 -2.85
N MET A 128 -14.26 6.48 -3.98
CA MET A 128 -14.21 5.46 -5.04
C MET A 128 -13.53 4.17 -4.58
N ILE A 129 -12.45 4.28 -3.79
CA ILE A 129 -11.74 3.13 -3.24
C ILE A 129 -12.58 2.44 -2.16
N ASP A 130 -13.15 3.20 -1.24
CA ASP A 130 -13.97 2.69 -0.14
C ASP A 130 -15.26 2.03 -0.67
N GLY A 131 -15.88 2.59 -1.71
CA GLY A 131 -17.06 2.00 -2.36
C GLY A 131 -16.76 0.63 -2.99
N LEU A 132 -15.65 0.50 -3.72
CA LEU A 132 -15.22 -0.80 -4.27
C LEU A 132 -14.93 -1.82 -3.17
N ARG A 133 -14.32 -1.39 -2.05
CA ARG A 133 -14.08 -2.24 -0.89
C ARG A 133 -15.38 -2.73 -0.28
N ALA A 134 -16.34 -1.84 -0.04
CA ALA A 134 -17.62 -2.19 0.56
C ALA A 134 -18.40 -3.21 -0.30
N MET A 135 -18.43 -3.03 -1.62
CA MET A 135 -19.05 -3.99 -2.53
C MET A 135 -18.37 -5.36 -2.49
N LEU A 136 -17.03 -5.38 -2.46
CA LEU A 136 -16.26 -6.63 -2.31
C LEU A 136 -16.58 -7.34 -0.99
N GLU A 137 -16.57 -6.62 0.13
CA GLU A 137 -16.89 -7.19 1.46
C GLU A 137 -18.30 -7.80 1.46
N GLN A 138 -19.30 -7.10 0.92
CA GLN A 138 -20.66 -7.61 0.82
C GLN A 138 -20.76 -8.87 -0.06
N ALA A 139 -20.09 -8.88 -1.21
CA ALA A 139 -20.10 -10.04 -2.11
C ALA A 139 -19.37 -11.24 -1.49
N LEU A 140 -18.29 -11.02 -0.76
CA LEU A 140 -17.54 -12.07 -0.04
C LEU A 140 -18.39 -12.69 1.08
N LEU A 141 -19.09 -11.87 1.86
CA LEU A 141 -20.07 -12.33 2.86
C LEU A 141 -21.19 -13.17 2.23
N ALA A 142 -21.76 -12.67 1.13
CA ALA A 142 -22.82 -13.39 0.40
C ALA A 142 -22.32 -14.73 -0.18
N ALA A 143 -21.02 -14.86 -0.46
CA ALA A 143 -20.37 -16.07 -0.93
C ALA A 143 -19.89 -17.00 0.21
N GLY A 144 -20.20 -16.69 1.47
CA GLY A 144 -19.95 -17.55 2.63
C GLY A 144 -18.64 -17.30 3.38
N ALA A 145 -17.95 -16.18 3.14
CA ALA A 145 -16.82 -15.77 3.99
C ALA A 145 -17.30 -15.32 5.38
N GLY A 146 -16.48 -15.53 6.41
CA GLY A 146 -16.71 -14.91 7.72
C GLY A 146 -16.48 -13.38 7.68
N GLU A 147 -17.01 -12.62 8.64
CA GLU A 147 -16.91 -11.14 8.65
C GLU A 147 -15.45 -10.64 8.58
N GLN A 148 -14.58 -11.18 9.43
CA GLN A 148 -13.17 -10.80 9.45
C GLN A 148 -12.44 -11.23 8.16
N GLU A 149 -12.77 -12.43 7.65
CA GLU A 149 -12.20 -12.95 6.41
C GLU A 149 -12.62 -12.10 5.20
N ALA A 150 -13.89 -11.66 5.14
CA ALA A 150 -14.39 -10.79 4.08
C ALA A 150 -13.63 -9.45 4.06
N VAL A 151 -13.36 -8.86 5.23
CA VAL A 151 -12.55 -7.63 5.34
C VAL A 151 -11.12 -7.84 4.82
N GLU A 152 -10.46 -8.91 5.25
CA GLU A 152 -9.08 -9.22 4.85
C GLU A 152 -8.98 -9.51 3.35
N LEU A 153 -9.89 -10.33 2.81
CA LEU A 153 -9.95 -10.66 1.40
C LEU A 153 -10.30 -9.44 0.53
N ALA A 154 -11.21 -8.57 0.97
CA ALA A 154 -11.54 -7.35 0.24
C ALA A 154 -10.33 -6.41 0.15
N LEU A 155 -9.60 -6.21 1.26
CA LEU A 155 -8.38 -5.41 1.29
C LEU A 155 -7.29 -5.98 0.39
N CYS A 156 -7.03 -7.28 0.47
CA CYS A 156 -6.04 -7.96 -0.36
C CYS A 156 -6.42 -7.91 -1.85
N THR A 157 -7.69 -8.10 -2.18
CA THR A 157 -8.20 -8.04 -3.55
C THR A 157 -8.10 -6.62 -4.11
N LEU A 158 -8.45 -5.61 -3.30
CA LEU A 158 -8.30 -4.21 -3.68
C LEU A 158 -6.83 -3.86 -3.94
N ALA A 159 -5.92 -4.25 -3.04
CA ALA A 159 -4.49 -4.05 -3.22
C ALA A 159 -3.99 -4.71 -4.51
N THR A 160 -4.39 -5.97 -4.76
CA THR A 160 -4.07 -6.69 -5.99
C THR A 160 -4.55 -5.94 -7.24
N ASN A 161 -5.79 -5.45 -7.26
CA ASN A 161 -6.31 -4.64 -8.37
C ASN A 161 -5.46 -3.38 -8.62
N LYS A 162 -5.03 -2.67 -7.56
CA LYS A 162 -4.14 -1.52 -7.71
C LYS A 162 -2.76 -1.93 -8.24
N SER A 163 -2.21 -3.05 -7.77
CA SER A 163 -0.95 -3.60 -8.27
C SER A 163 -1.03 -4.00 -9.75
N LEU A 164 -2.12 -4.64 -10.19
CA LEU A 164 -2.33 -4.96 -11.61
C LEU A 164 -2.27 -3.70 -12.49
N ALA A 165 -2.83 -2.58 -12.02
CA ALA A 165 -2.75 -1.32 -12.73
C ALA A 165 -1.32 -0.75 -12.81
N VAL A 166 -0.51 -0.93 -11.77
CA VAL A 166 0.91 -0.52 -11.77
C VAL A 166 1.72 -1.42 -12.71
N LEU A 167 1.55 -2.74 -12.62
CA LEU A 167 2.24 -3.72 -13.46
C LEU A 167 1.89 -3.53 -14.95
N SER A 168 0.62 -3.28 -15.27
CA SER A 168 0.18 -2.90 -16.63
C SER A 168 0.96 -1.70 -17.15
N ARG A 169 1.11 -0.63 -16.36
CA ARG A 169 1.90 0.56 -16.76
C ARG A 169 3.39 0.28 -16.90
N ALA A 170 3.91 -0.69 -16.14
CA ALA A 170 5.30 -1.13 -16.24
C ALA A 170 5.55 -2.06 -17.46
N GLY A 171 4.53 -2.36 -18.27
CA GLY A 171 4.66 -3.15 -19.49
C GLY A 171 4.63 -4.66 -19.27
N PHE A 172 4.13 -5.13 -18.12
CA PHE A 172 3.92 -6.55 -17.89
C PHE A 172 2.87 -7.11 -18.87
N SER A 173 3.08 -8.36 -19.28
CA SER A 173 2.21 -8.99 -20.27
C SER A 173 0.82 -9.30 -19.69
N GLY A 174 -0.19 -9.43 -20.56
CA GLY A 174 -1.52 -9.86 -20.13
C GLY A 174 -1.51 -11.23 -19.43
N GLU A 175 -0.57 -12.10 -19.78
CA GLU A 175 -0.38 -13.42 -19.15
C GLU A 175 0.16 -13.30 -17.72
N ASP A 176 1.13 -12.42 -17.48
CA ASP A 176 1.64 -12.15 -16.13
C ASP A 176 0.55 -11.58 -15.23
N LEU A 177 -0.23 -10.62 -15.76
CA LEU A 177 -1.34 -10.01 -15.02
C LEU A 177 -2.44 -11.03 -14.70
N ALA A 178 -2.77 -11.91 -15.65
CA ALA A 178 -3.70 -13.00 -15.42
C ALA A 178 -3.19 -13.99 -14.37
N THR A 179 -1.88 -14.28 -14.37
CA THR A 179 -1.23 -15.14 -13.37
C THR A 179 -1.35 -14.55 -11.96
N VAL A 180 -1.10 -13.24 -11.80
CA VAL A 180 -1.26 -12.54 -10.52
C VAL A 180 -2.72 -12.60 -10.05
N ALA A 181 -3.67 -12.33 -10.94
CA ALA A 181 -5.09 -12.37 -10.60
C ALA A 181 -5.56 -13.77 -10.18
N ALA A 182 -5.13 -14.81 -10.92
CA ALA A 182 -5.45 -16.20 -10.62
C ALA A 182 -4.85 -16.65 -9.27
N ALA A 183 -3.62 -16.22 -8.97
CA ALA A 183 -2.97 -16.50 -7.69
C ALA A 183 -3.74 -15.87 -6.51
N ALA A 184 -4.15 -14.61 -6.65
CA ALA A 184 -4.96 -13.92 -5.64
C ALA A 184 -6.30 -14.63 -5.41
N ALA A 185 -7.02 -15.00 -6.48
CA ALA A 185 -8.26 -15.76 -6.37
C ALA A 185 -8.04 -17.14 -5.71
N LYS A 186 -6.97 -17.86 -6.06
CA LYS A 186 -6.65 -19.17 -5.48
C LYS A 186 -6.33 -19.09 -3.98
N ASN A 187 -5.75 -17.99 -3.52
CA ASN A 187 -5.40 -17.78 -2.12
C ASN A 187 -6.62 -17.35 -1.27
N ALA A 188 -7.69 -16.89 -1.89
CA ALA A 188 -8.97 -16.58 -1.25
C ALA A 188 -9.82 -17.83 -0.94
N LYS A 189 -9.19 -18.98 -0.66
CA LYS A 189 -9.90 -20.20 -0.24
C LYS A 189 -10.45 -19.98 1.16
N ALA A 190 -11.71 -20.34 1.36
CA ALA A 190 -12.34 -20.42 2.67
C ALA A 190 -11.43 -21.20 3.61
N VAL A 191 -10.93 -20.55 4.66
CA VAL A 191 -10.31 -21.27 5.76
C VAL A 191 -11.43 -22.10 6.38
N PRO A 192 -11.34 -23.45 6.44
CA PRO A 192 -12.37 -24.24 7.08
C PRO A 192 -12.54 -23.73 8.50
N ASN A 193 -13.79 -23.34 8.83
CA ASN A 193 -14.26 -22.82 10.11
C ASN A 193 -13.30 -23.19 11.26
N ARG A 194 -12.41 -22.27 11.65
CA ARG A 194 -11.62 -22.47 12.86
C ARG A 194 -12.63 -22.48 14.01
N PRO A 195 -12.73 -23.57 14.82
CA PRO A 195 -13.62 -23.56 15.97
C PRO A 195 -13.29 -22.33 16.83
N ALA A 196 -14.33 -21.67 17.35
CA ALA A 196 -14.17 -20.50 18.20
C ALA A 196 -13.26 -20.84 19.38
N GLU A 197 -11.99 -20.44 19.30
CA GLU A 197 -11.07 -20.55 20.43
C GLU A 197 -11.57 -19.64 21.56
N PRO A 198 -11.49 -20.10 22.82
CA PRO A 198 -11.93 -19.32 23.96
C PRO A 198 -11.17 -17.99 24.01
N SER A 199 -11.90 -16.94 24.36
CA SER A 199 -11.46 -15.54 24.44
C SER A 199 -10.28 -15.36 25.40
N GLY A 200 -9.07 -15.58 24.90
CA GLY A 200 -7.81 -15.08 25.46
C GLY A 200 -7.28 -13.92 24.61
N PRO A 201 -6.32 -13.12 25.13
CA PRO A 201 -5.80 -11.95 24.42
C PRO A 201 -5.15 -12.40 23.10
N ARG A 202 -5.79 -12.04 21.98
CA ARG A 202 -5.37 -12.43 20.64
C ARG A 202 -4.16 -11.60 20.21
N VAL A 203 -2.99 -12.23 20.12
CA VAL A 203 -1.92 -11.77 19.22
C VAL A 203 -2.37 -12.16 17.80
N ALA A 204 -2.58 -11.17 16.93
CA ALA A 204 -2.94 -11.39 15.55
C ALA A 204 -1.77 -12.05 14.81
N VAL A 205 -1.81 -13.38 14.68
CA VAL A 205 -0.98 -14.08 13.71
C VAL A 205 -1.62 -13.84 12.34
N VAL A 206 -1.17 -12.79 11.65
CA VAL A 206 -1.53 -12.55 10.26
C VAL A 206 -0.96 -13.73 9.46
N SER A 207 -1.84 -14.59 8.97
CA SER A 207 -1.48 -15.71 8.12
C SER A 207 -0.80 -15.19 6.85
N SER A 208 0.41 -15.68 6.60
CA SER A 208 1.29 -15.29 5.50
C SER A 208 0.64 -15.48 4.13
N ALA A 209 0.04 -14.42 3.61
CA ALA A 209 -0.31 -14.30 2.19
C ALA A 209 -0.14 -12.86 1.70
N VAL A 210 0.99 -12.23 2.02
CA VAL A 210 1.50 -11.12 1.21
C VAL A 210 2.24 -11.75 0.05
N VAL A 211 1.58 -11.86 -1.10
CA VAL A 211 2.28 -12.15 -2.36
C VAL A 211 3.11 -10.90 -2.68
N ALA A 212 4.36 -10.90 -2.23
CA ALA A 212 5.36 -10.00 -2.76
C ALA A 212 5.61 -10.42 -4.21
N VAL A 213 4.98 -9.73 -5.17
CA VAL A 213 5.41 -9.79 -6.56
C VAL A 213 6.73 -9.05 -6.62
N ALA A 214 7.84 -9.79 -6.49
CA ALA A 214 9.16 -9.28 -6.82
C ALA A 214 9.13 -8.84 -8.28
N SER A 215 9.41 -7.57 -8.55
CA SER A 215 9.59 -7.10 -9.91
C SER A 215 10.79 -7.82 -10.51
N VAL A 216 10.60 -8.40 -11.70
CA VAL A 216 11.72 -8.76 -12.57
C VAL A 216 12.22 -7.45 -13.18
N ALA A 217 13.02 -6.69 -12.43
CA ALA A 217 13.68 -5.50 -12.93
C ALA A 217 14.94 -5.92 -13.71
N GLY A 218 15.05 -5.46 -14.95
CA GLY A 218 16.29 -5.52 -15.72
C GLY A 218 17.43 -4.77 -15.01
N PRO A 219 18.69 -5.03 -15.39
CA PRO A 219 19.84 -4.53 -14.65
C PRO A 219 19.95 -3.01 -14.82
N GLY A 220 19.84 -2.25 -13.73
CA GLY A 220 20.28 -0.85 -13.70
C GLY A 220 19.37 0.20 -13.06
N ALA A 221 18.27 -0.17 -12.39
CA ALA A 221 17.48 0.79 -11.61
C ALA A 221 17.25 0.25 -10.18
N GLU A 222 18.14 0.62 -9.26
CA GLU A 222 17.99 0.40 -7.82
C GLU A 222 16.74 1.14 -7.32
N PRO A 223 15.73 0.45 -6.76
CA PRO A 223 14.57 1.12 -6.18
C PRO A 223 14.95 1.76 -4.85
N ALA A 224 14.51 3.01 -4.64
CA ALA A 224 14.54 3.67 -3.34
C ALA A 224 13.75 2.81 -2.34
N TRP A 225 14.47 2.18 -1.41
CA TRP A 225 13.93 1.24 -0.45
C TRP A 225 13.16 1.99 0.63
N ALA A 226 11.96 1.50 0.97
CA ALA A 226 11.28 1.95 2.16
C ALA A 226 12.13 1.59 3.38
N ALA A 227 12.42 2.57 4.25
CA ALA A 227 13.15 2.32 5.49
C ALA A 227 12.51 1.17 6.30
N ALA A 228 13.33 0.33 6.94
CA ALA A 228 12.83 -0.72 7.83
C ALA A 228 11.86 -0.14 8.87
N ILE A 229 10.87 -0.93 9.27
CA ILE A 229 9.93 -0.57 10.33
C ILE A 229 10.14 -1.52 11.50
N PHE A 230 10.60 -1.02 12.64
CA PHE A 230 10.75 -1.82 13.85
C PHE A 230 9.39 -2.27 14.40
N ALA A 231 9.24 -3.58 14.58
CA ALA A 231 8.14 -4.21 15.30
C ALA A 231 8.50 -4.47 16.77
N GLN A 232 9.79 -4.59 17.09
CA GLN A 232 10.35 -4.61 18.45
C GLN A 232 11.74 -3.94 18.45
N PRO A 233 12.05 -3.06 19.42
CA PRO A 233 11.17 -2.58 20.49
C PRO A 233 10.13 -1.59 19.95
N THR A 234 8.96 -1.56 20.59
CA THR A 234 7.95 -0.51 20.39
C THR A 234 8.14 0.61 21.41
N ALA A 235 7.53 1.76 21.18
CA ALA A 235 7.57 2.86 22.15
C ALA A 235 7.08 2.41 23.54
N GLY A 236 7.87 2.68 24.57
CA GLY A 236 7.57 2.29 25.96
C GLY A 236 7.94 0.84 26.32
N THR A 237 8.55 0.07 25.41
CA THR A 237 9.11 -1.24 25.74
C THR A 237 10.14 -1.10 26.87
N VAL A 238 10.14 -2.05 27.83
CA VAL A 238 11.11 -2.10 28.92
C VAL A 238 11.92 -3.38 28.81
N TRP A 239 13.23 -3.23 28.65
CA TRP A 239 14.20 -4.32 28.65
C TRP A 239 15.12 -4.22 29.85
N GLN A 240 15.82 -5.32 30.14
CA GLN A 240 16.73 -5.40 31.27
C GLN A 240 18.15 -5.66 30.77
N ALA A 241 19.12 -4.89 31.27
CA ALA A 241 20.52 -5.15 31.02
C ALA A 241 20.91 -6.57 31.47
N GLY A 242 21.77 -7.23 30.68
CA GLY A 242 22.19 -8.62 30.92
C GLY A 242 21.20 -9.68 30.44
N THR A 243 20.16 -9.32 29.68
CA THR A 243 19.22 -10.26 29.05
C THR A 243 19.38 -10.27 27.52
N THR A 244 18.97 -11.35 26.87
CA THR A 244 18.87 -11.42 25.40
C THR A 244 17.47 -11.01 24.99
N GLN A 245 17.37 -10.05 24.06
CA GLN A 245 16.10 -9.55 23.53
C GLN A 245 16.12 -9.61 22.01
N SER A 246 14.97 -9.98 21.43
CA SER A 246 14.83 -10.03 19.97
C SER A 246 14.42 -8.66 19.42
N ILE A 247 15.26 -8.11 18.56
CA ILE A 247 14.98 -6.95 17.74
C ILE A 247 14.30 -7.45 16.47
N ILE A 248 13.16 -6.87 16.10
CA ILE A 248 12.36 -7.34 14.97
C ILE A 248 11.99 -6.15 14.10
N TRP A 249 12.13 -6.30 12.79
CA TRP A 249 11.71 -5.30 11.82
C TRP A 249 10.99 -5.93 10.62
N SER A 250 10.24 -5.09 9.94
CA SER A 250 9.55 -5.39 8.70
C SER A 250 10.08 -4.50 7.58
N ASN A 251 9.91 -4.96 6.34
CA ASN A 251 10.55 -4.46 5.12
C ASN A 251 12.04 -4.83 5.04
N ALA A 252 12.43 -5.50 3.96
CA ALA A 252 13.80 -5.91 3.74
C ALA A 252 14.62 -4.69 3.30
N VAL A 253 15.58 -4.30 4.13
CA VAL A 253 16.70 -3.47 3.69
C VAL A 253 17.73 -4.43 3.12
N VAL A 254 18.16 -4.21 1.87
CA VAL A 254 19.03 -5.17 1.18
C VAL A 254 20.46 -5.05 1.70
N GLY A 255 21.09 -6.20 1.95
CA GLY A 255 22.51 -6.31 2.30
C GLY A 255 22.82 -6.09 3.78
N GLU A 256 24.12 -6.05 4.08
CA GLU A 256 24.65 -5.86 5.42
C GLU A 256 24.44 -4.42 5.91
N GLN A 257 23.65 -4.25 6.95
CA GLN A 257 23.27 -2.97 7.52
C GLN A 257 23.78 -2.85 8.96
N PRO A 258 24.29 -1.68 9.37
CA PRO A 258 24.68 -1.47 10.75
C PRO A 258 23.43 -1.26 11.61
N LEU A 259 23.41 -1.92 12.77
CA LEU A 259 22.42 -1.75 13.81
C LEU A 259 23.04 -0.99 14.98
N TRP A 260 22.48 0.16 15.32
CA TRP A 260 23.01 1.08 16.34
C TRP A 260 22.07 1.20 17.53
N LEU A 261 22.67 1.37 18.71
CA LEU A 261 22.00 1.91 19.89
C LEU A 261 22.16 3.43 19.89
N MET A 262 21.03 4.12 20.03
CA MET A 262 20.91 5.57 20.10
C MET A 262 20.32 5.97 21.46
N GLU A 263 20.61 7.18 21.94
CA GLU A 263 20.09 7.73 23.20
C GLU A 263 19.74 9.20 23.03
N GLY A 264 18.65 9.63 23.65
CA GLY A 264 18.19 11.02 23.69
C GLY A 264 16.87 11.26 22.96
N ASP A 265 16.47 12.54 22.92
CA ASP A 265 15.24 13.01 22.26
C ASP A 265 15.23 12.63 20.76
N PRO A 266 14.09 12.23 20.17
CA PRO A 266 13.97 11.92 18.74
C PRO A 266 14.47 13.02 17.78
N ALA A 267 14.48 14.28 18.20
CA ALA A 267 15.05 15.40 17.45
C ALA A 267 16.58 15.53 17.57
N HIS A 268 17.20 14.89 18.56
CA HIS A 268 18.62 15.02 18.92
C HIS A 268 19.27 13.69 19.35
N LEU A 269 19.03 12.61 18.61
CA LEU A 269 19.58 11.28 18.91
C LEU A 269 21.12 11.23 18.83
N ARG A 270 21.76 10.67 19.87
CA ARG A 270 23.20 10.42 19.93
C ARG A 270 23.50 8.92 19.75
N LYS A 271 24.50 8.59 18.93
CA LYS A 271 25.02 7.21 18.83
C LYS A 271 25.72 6.81 20.14
N VAL A 272 25.21 5.77 20.80
CA VAL A 272 25.83 5.15 21.99
C VAL A 272 26.88 4.14 21.56
N GLY A 273 26.54 3.30 20.58
CA GLY A 273 27.43 2.29 20.04
C GLY A 273 26.77 1.44 18.96
N GLN A 274 27.58 0.77 18.12
CA GLN A 274 27.08 -0.21 17.17
C GLN A 274 26.82 -1.52 17.91
N ILE A 275 25.61 -2.07 17.75
CA ILE A 275 25.21 -3.37 18.30
C ILE A 275 25.80 -4.49 17.42
N ALA A 276 25.58 -4.39 16.11
CA ALA A 276 26.00 -5.39 15.14
C ALA A 276 26.03 -4.84 13.70
N THR A 277 26.55 -5.63 12.78
CA THR A 277 26.20 -5.56 11.36
C THR A 277 25.30 -6.75 11.09
N VAL A 278 24.13 -6.52 10.50
CA VAL A 278 23.09 -7.52 10.30
C VAL A 278 22.67 -7.57 8.83
N ASP A 279 22.32 -8.75 8.34
CA ASP A 279 21.59 -8.85 7.08
C ASP A 279 20.21 -8.21 7.25
N GLY A 280 19.98 -7.05 6.61
CA GLY A 280 18.72 -6.31 6.72
C GLY A 280 17.51 -7.08 6.19
N ALA A 281 17.72 -8.13 5.40
CA ALA A 281 16.66 -9.02 4.93
C ALA A 281 16.24 -10.08 5.96
N SER A 282 17.02 -10.29 7.03
CA SER A 282 16.71 -11.29 8.07
C SER A 282 15.44 -10.98 8.86
N GLY A 283 15.10 -9.69 9.01
CA GLY A 283 13.90 -9.24 9.74
C GLY A 283 14.00 -9.36 11.26
N SER A 284 15.08 -9.94 11.80
CA SER A 284 15.30 -10.03 13.24
C SER A 284 16.76 -10.17 13.63
N TYR A 285 17.08 -9.78 14.87
CA TYR A 285 18.39 -9.96 15.47
C TYR A 285 18.26 -10.13 16.99
N ASP A 286 18.85 -11.19 17.54
CA ASP A 286 18.89 -11.41 18.98
C ASP A 286 20.05 -10.64 19.61
N TRP A 287 19.73 -9.60 20.37
CA TRP A 287 20.70 -8.76 21.03
C TRP A 287 20.90 -9.18 22.48
N ALA A 288 22.11 -9.66 22.80
CA ALA A 288 22.56 -9.80 24.18
C ALA A 288 22.90 -8.41 24.75
N ILE A 289 21.98 -7.83 25.52
CA ILE A 289 22.13 -6.48 26.08
C ILE A 289 23.26 -6.52 27.12
N PRO A 290 24.33 -5.70 26.98
CA PRO A 290 25.43 -5.70 27.94
C PRO A 290 24.94 -5.44 29.36
N ALA A 291 25.39 -6.25 30.33
CA ALA A 291 25.00 -6.11 31.74
C ALA A 291 25.46 -4.78 32.37
N ASN A 292 26.46 -4.13 31.76
CA ASN A 292 27.01 -2.84 32.17
C ASN A 292 26.42 -1.66 31.39
N LEU A 293 25.43 -1.87 30.52
CA LEU A 293 24.76 -0.79 29.81
C LEU A 293 24.00 0.08 30.84
N PRO A 294 24.22 1.41 30.89
CA PRO A 294 23.55 2.28 31.85
C PRO A 294 22.02 2.20 31.72
N PRO A 295 21.27 2.23 32.83
CA PRO A 295 19.82 2.31 32.75
C PRO A 295 19.40 3.70 32.27
N ALA A 296 18.54 3.75 31.25
CA ALA A 296 17.96 4.97 30.69
C ALA A 296 16.58 4.67 30.07
N SER A 297 15.74 5.69 29.91
CA SER A 297 14.38 5.58 29.38
C SER A 297 14.22 6.05 27.93
N ASP A 298 15.27 6.60 27.35
CA ASP A 298 15.35 7.31 26.07
C ASP A 298 16.28 6.60 25.08
N TYR A 299 16.40 5.28 25.17
CA TYR A 299 17.11 4.49 24.15
C TYR A 299 16.25 4.33 22.91
N SER A 300 16.87 4.35 21.75
CA SER A 300 16.26 4.02 20.46
C SER A 300 17.22 3.17 19.63
N LEU A 301 16.71 2.38 18.69
CA LEU A 301 17.53 1.63 17.74
C LEU A 301 17.55 2.36 16.40
N ALA A 302 18.66 2.25 15.68
CA ALA A 302 18.78 2.72 14.32
C ALA A 302 19.34 1.62 13.39
N LEU A 303 18.66 1.35 12.28
CA LEU A 303 19.08 0.34 11.29
C LEU A 303 19.37 1.02 9.95
N GLY A 304 20.56 0.77 9.40
CA GLY A 304 21.01 1.30 8.12
C GLY A 304 21.81 2.59 8.22
N ASN A 305 22.17 3.16 7.07
CA ASN A 305 22.95 4.38 6.95
C ASN A 305 22.12 5.53 6.38
N ALA A 306 22.46 6.76 6.77
CA ALA A 306 21.82 7.95 6.21
C ALA A 306 22.01 7.98 4.67
N PRO A 307 20.98 8.36 3.90
CA PRO A 307 19.74 9.03 4.33
C PRO A 307 18.61 8.09 4.78
N ASP A 308 18.79 6.79 4.66
CA ASP A 308 17.70 5.82 4.71
C ASP A 308 17.60 5.09 6.07
N THR A 309 18.19 5.67 7.12
CA THR A 309 18.19 5.07 8.46
C THR A 309 16.77 4.96 9.04
N ALA A 310 16.39 3.75 9.42
CA ALA A 310 15.18 3.47 10.18
C ALA A 310 15.42 3.65 11.68
N TYR A 311 14.42 4.12 12.43
CA TYR A 311 14.49 4.29 13.89
C TYR A 311 13.35 3.54 14.59
N SER A 312 13.63 2.94 15.76
CA SER A 312 12.58 2.40 16.63
C SER A 312 11.88 3.52 17.42
N GLY A 313 10.80 3.18 18.11
CA GLY A 313 10.31 4.02 19.21
C GLY A 313 11.28 4.00 20.40
N GLU A 314 11.15 4.99 21.29
CA GLU A 314 11.92 5.05 22.52
C GLU A 314 11.59 3.88 23.46
N PHE A 315 12.61 3.28 24.05
CA PHE A 315 12.48 2.16 24.97
C PHE A 315 13.40 2.35 26.18
N THR A 316 13.04 1.68 27.27
CA THR A 316 13.77 1.76 28.54
C THR A 316 14.64 0.53 28.74
N ILE A 317 15.88 0.74 29.19
CA ILE A 317 16.74 -0.31 29.72
C ILE A 317 16.86 -0.13 31.23
N THR A 318 16.59 -1.18 31.98
CA THR A 318 16.69 -1.22 33.45
C THR A 318 17.95 -1.96 33.89
N SER A 319 18.42 -1.67 35.11
CA SER A 319 19.58 -2.35 35.71
C SER A 319 19.38 -3.87 35.79
N PRO A 320 20.46 -4.68 35.77
CA PRO A 320 20.34 -6.11 35.96
C PRO A 320 19.64 -6.44 37.28
N GLY A 321 18.66 -7.36 37.24
CA GLY A 321 18.04 -7.90 38.44
C GLY A 321 19.09 -8.55 39.33
N ARG A 322 19.05 -8.30 40.65
CA ARG A 322 19.93 -8.99 41.61
C ARG A 322 19.81 -10.50 41.41
N GLN A 323 20.85 -11.15 40.92
CA GLN A 323 20.98 -12.59 41.11
C GLN A 323 20.99 -12.85 42.62
N ALA A 324 20.03 -13.65 43.10
CA ALA A 324 20.06 -14.14 44.47
C ALA A 324 21.39 -14.88 44.66
N ALA A 325 22.28 -14.34 45.48
CA ALA A 325 23.51 -15.01 45.87
C ALA A 325 23.13 -16.36 46.49
N GLN A 326 23.48 -17.46 45.83
CA GLN A 326 23.49 -18.78 46.45
C GLN A 326 24.53 -18.74 47.56
N ALA A 327 24.07 -18.88 48.80
CA ALA A 327 24.94 -19.06 49.94
C ALA A 327 25.70 -20.40 49.76
N PRO A 328 27.04 -20.41 49.93
CA PRO A 328 27.77 -21.67 49.95
C PRO A 328 27.36 -22.48 51.19
N SER A 329 27.25 -23.79 50.97
CA SER A 329 26.80 -24.82 51.93
C SER A 329 27.68 -24.95 53.16
#